data_AF-A0A286E953-F1
#
_entry.id   AF-A0A286E953-F1
#
_cell.length_a   1.000
_cell.length_b   1.000
_cell.length_c   1.000
_cell.angle_alpha   90.00
_cell.angle_beta   90.00
_cell.angle_gamma   90.00
#
_symmetry.space_group_name_H-M   'P 1'
#
loop_
_entity.id
_entity.type
_entity.pdbx_description
1 polymer ?
#
loop_
_entity_poly.entity_id
_entity_poly.type
_entity_poly.pdbx_seq_one_letter_code
_entity_poly.pdbx_strand_id
1 'polypeptide(L)'
;MNKATTLLFSFYRAAMTSSPFLFTTKGTWTSLESDPVFDRPGVDPHDDCDKVVKEAGYSPWTSYPRRDLAPMWLEIWVDDRLEPQLPKYRIEVSGPDTYDVVYAESTPALMELLSRWAPAIQSAAVTDLIASLNEHKPLQSSFVALLRRALGEQR
;
A
#
# COMPACT_ATOMS: atom_id res chain seq x y z
N MET A 1 16.12 3.04 21.56
CA MET A 1 15.74 3.59 20.24
C MET A 1 16.35 2.70 19.17
N ASN A 2 15.51 1.94 18.46
CA ASN A 2 15.94 0.93 17.49
C ASN A 2 16.22 1.57 16.13
N LYS A 3 17.32 1.18 15.48
CA LYS A 3 17.72 1.65 14.14
C LYS A 3 16.65 1.42 13.05
N ALA A 4 15.76 0.44 13.25
CA ALA A 4 14.63 0.16 12.36
C ALA A 4 13.62 1.32 12.33
N THR A 5 13.35 1.96 13.47
CA THR A 5 12.44 3.11 13.55
C THR A 5 13.07 4.31 12.82
N THR A 6 14.38 4.52 12.98
CA THR A 6 15.12 5.60 12.31
C THR A 6 15.14 5.47 10.78
N LEU A 7 15.17 4.24 10.24
CA LEU A 7 15.13 4.00 8.79
C LEU A 7 13.75 4.32 8.21
N LEU A 8 12.66 3.88 8.87
CA LEU A 8 11.28 4.26 8.51
C LEU A 8 11.14 5.79 8.40
N PHE A 9 11.63 6.54 9.39
CA PHE A 9 11.55 8.01 9.39
C PHE A 9 12.36 8.70 8.27
N SER A 10 13.48 8.11 7.82
CA SER A 10 14.34 8.72 6.79
C SER A 10 13.78 8.58 5.38
N PHE A 11 13.04 7.51 5.08
CA PHE A 11 12.34 7.34 3.80
C PHE A 11 11.14 8.28 3.68
N TYR A 12 10.47 8.57 4.81
CA TYR A 12 9.30 9.46 4.86
C TYR A 12 9.60 10.91 4.44
N ARG A 13 10.79 11.43 4.78
CA ARG A 13 11.19 12.79 4.38
C ARG A 13 11.35 12.96 2.86
N ALA A 14 11.61 11.88 2.13
CA ALA A 14 11.66 11.91 0.67
C ALA A 14 10.24 11.89 0.06
N ALA A 15 9.31 11.13 0.65
CA ALA A 15 7.92 11.05 0.22
C ALA A 15 7.10 12.34 0.48
N MET A 16 7.45 13.13 1.51
CA MET A 16 6.79 14.41 1.84
C MET A 16 7.05 15.57 0.85
N THR A 17 7.77 15.34 -0.26
CA THR A 17 8.03 16.39 -1.27
C THR A 17 7.20 16.25 -2.55
N SER A 18 6.45 15.16 -2.70
CA SER A 18 5.53 14.96 -3.81
C SER A 18 4.08 15.12 -3.34
N SER A 19 3.35 16.05 -3.95
CA SER A 19 1.90 16.17 -3.77
C SER A 19 1.21 14.82 -3.94
N PRO A 20 0.34 14.39 -3.01
CA PRO A 20 -0.30 13.09 -3.12
C PRO A 20 -1.30 13.06 -4.28
N PHE A 21 -1.52 11.88 -4.85
CA PHE A 21 -2.41 11.71 -5.99
C PHE A 21 -3.78 11.17 -5.57
N LEU A 22 -4.83 11.69 -6.20
CA LEU A 22 -6.21 11.23 -6.08
C LEU A 22 -6.65 10.53 -7.37
N PHE A 23 -7.20 9.33 -7.23
CA PHE A 23 -7.89 8.61 -8.28
C PHE A 23 -9.40 8.87 -8.24
N THR A 24 -9.96 9.27 -9.38
CA THR A 24 -11.36 9.69 -9.50
C THR A 24 -12.25 8.61 -10.14
N THR A 25 -13.57 8.73 -10.01
CA THR A 25 -14.57 7.88 -10.68
C THR A 25 -14.58 8.03 -12.21
N LYS A 26 -13.90 9.04 -12.74
CA LYS A 26 -13.66 9.20 -14.19
C LYS A 26 -12.48 8.35 -14.68
N GLY A 27 -11.83 7.62 -13.78
CA GLY A 27 -10.67 6.79 -14.09
C GLY A 27 -9.38 7.59 -14.32
N THR A 28 -9.30 8.83 -13.80
CA THR A 28 -8.17 9.75 -13.98
C THR A 28 -7.46 10.05 -12.67
N TRP A 29 -6.18 10.41 -12.80
CA TRP A 29 -5.35 10.88 -11.69
C TRP A 29 -5.37 12.42 -11.62
N THR A 30 -5.49 12.94 -10.40
CA THR A 30 -5.41 14.38 -10.11
C THR A 30 -4.43 14.58 -8.96
N SER A 31 -3.53 15.54 -9.06
CA SER A 31 -2.67 15.94 -7.93
C SER A 31 -3.51 16.65 -6.88
N LEU A 32 -3.32 16.32 -5.61
CA LEU A 32 -3.86 17.10 -4.51
C LEU A 32 -2.97 18.30 -4.23
N GLU A 33 -3.57 19.42 -3.83
CA GLU A 33 -2.83 20.63 -3.45
C GLU A 33 -2.10 20.45 -2.10
N SER A 34 -2.62 19.59 -1.23
CA SER A 34 -2.08 19.28 0.10
C SER A 34 -2.42 17.84 0.50
N ASP A 35 -1.64 17.25 1.41
CA ASP A 35 -1.92 15.94 1.99
C ASP A 35 -3.10 16.03 2.99
N PRO A 36 -4.21 15.28 2.77
CA PRO A 36 -5.37 15.28 3.65
C PRO A 36 -5.12 14.83 5.10
N VAL A 37 -3.98 14.21 5.39
CA VAL A 37 -3.59 13.65 6.69
C VAL A 37 -2.49 14.48 7.33
N PHE A 38 -1.38 14.71 6.62
CA PHE A 38 -0.16 15.28 7.21
C PHE A 38 -0.08 16.81 7.16
N ASP A 39 -0.82 17.48 6.27
CA ASP A 39 -0.82 18.95 6.19
C ASP A 39 -1.85 19.59 7.14
N ARG A 40 -2.41 18.82 8.08
CA ARG A 40 -3.37 19.33 9.07
C ARG A 40 -2.69 20.11 10.18
N PRO A 41 -3.30 21.21 10.67
CA PRO A 41 -2.78 21.93 11.83
C PRO A 41 -2.67 21.03 13.07
N GLY A 42 -1.49 21.01 13.70
CA GLY A 42 -1.27 20.27 14.95
C GLY A 42 -0.84 18.80 14.79
N VAL A 43 -0.68 18.32 13.56
CA VAL A 43 -0.09 17.00 13.28
C VAL A 43 1.44 17.11 13.33
N ASP A 44 2.08 16.32 14.19
CA ASP A 44 3.53 16.15 14.18
C ASP A 44 3.91 15.06 13.15
N PRO A 45 4.68 15.37 12.10
CA PRO A 45 5.15 14.35 11.15
C PRO A 45 6.11 13.32 11.78
N HIS A 46 6.57 13.52 13.01
CA HIS A 46 7.37 12.58 13.79
C HIS A 46 6.54 11.64 14.67
N ASP A 47 5.23 11.85 14.79
CA ASP A 47 4.34 10.95 15.51
C ASP A 47 4.17 9.62 14.75
N ASP A 48 3.70 8.60 15.47
CA ASP A 48 3.35 7.29 14.92
C ASP A 48 2.35 7.47 13.76
N CYS A 49 2.72 7.05 12.54
CA CYS A 49 1.94 7.28 11.33
C CYS A 49 0.53 6.68 11.45
N ASP A 50 0.39 5.49 12.04
CA ASP A 50 -0.91 4.86 12.24
C ASP A 50 -1.80 5.71 13.16
N LYS A 51 -1.19 6.33 14.17
CA LYS A 51 -1.89 7.24 15.10
C LYS A 51 -2.32 8.50 14.35
N VAL A 52 -1.44 9.11 13.57
CA VAL A 52 -1.75 10.32 12.77
C VAL A 52 -2.88 10.06 11.76
N VAL A 53 -2.84 8.93 11.05
CA VAL A 53 -3.88 8.54 10.09
C VAL A 53 -5.23 8.34 10.79
N LYS A 54 -5.24 7.72 11.97
CA LYS A 54 -6.44 7.54 12.81
C LYS A 54 -6.99 8.86 13.34
N GLU A 55 -6.13 9.75 13.83
CA GLU A 55 -6.51 11.09 14.27
C GLU A 55 -7.03 11.94 13.10
N ALA A 56 -6.53 11.67 11.89
CA ALA A 56 -7.07 12.24 10.67
C ALA A 56 -8.44 11.64 10.28
N GLY A 57 -8.99 10.70 11.05
CA GLY A 57 -10.34 10.14 10.86
C GLY A 57 -10.42 8.95 9.91
N TYR A 58 -9.27 8.40 9.50
CA TYR A 58 -9.22 7.18 8.72
C TYR A 58 -9.13 5.96 9.63
N SER A 59 -9.92 4.92 9.37
CA SER A 59 -9.80 3.62 10.02
C SER A 59 -9.23 2.56 9.07
N PRO A 60 -8.49 1.56 9.59
CA PRO A 60 -8.03 0.45 8.77
C PRO A 60 -9.24 -0.30 8.18
N TRP A 61 -9.27 -0.47 6.86
CA TRP A 61 -10.34 -1.19 6.19
C TRP A 61 -9.94 -2.61 5.78
N THR A 62 -8.85 -2.74 5.01
CA THR A 62 -8.34 -4.04 4.56
C THR A 62 -6.89 -3.94 4.09
N SER A 63 -6.23 -5.07 3.87
CA SER A 63 -4.91 -5.14 3.22
C SER A 63 -4.87 -6.15 2.09
N TYR A 64 -4.09 -5.86 1.05
CA TYR A 64 -3.98 -6.73 -0.13
C TYR A 64 -2.63 -6.63 -0.84
N PRO A 65 -1.94 -7.75 -1.08
CA PRO A 65 -2.00 -9.02 -0.34
C PRO A 65 -1.65 -8.83 1.15
N ARG A 66 -1.72 -9.88 1.97
CA ARG A 66 -1.28 -9.77 3.38
C ARG A 66 0.21 -9.40 3.42
N ARG A 67 0.56 -8.45 4.29
CA ARG A 67 1.91 -7.90 4.52
C ARG A 67 3.03 -8.95 4.63
N ASP A 68 2.75 -10.11 5.24
CA ASP A 68 3.77 -11.15 5.46
C ASP A 68 3.95 -12.10 4.27
N LEU A 69 3.15 -11.96 3.22
CA LEU A 69 3.05 -12.94 2.12
C LEU A 69 3.49 -12.40 0.77
N ALA A 70 3.88 -11.13 0.69
CA ALA A 70 4.26 -10.53 -0.58
C ALA A 70 5.31 -9.43 -0.41
N PRO A 71 6.21 -9.26 -1.40
CA PRO A 71 7.16 -8.16 -1.44
C PRO A 71 6.48 -6.80 -1.52
N MET A 72 5.24 -6.74 -2.02
CA MET A 72 4.44 -5.53 -2.15
C MET A 72 3.05 -5.78 -1.59
N TRP A 73 2.58 -4.88 -0.74
CA TRP A 73 1.22 -4.92 -0.18
C TRP A 73 0.58 -3.54 -0.15
N LEU A 74 -0.75 -3.56 -0.17
CA LEU A 74 -1.60 -2.39 -0.01
C LEU A 74 -2.19 -2.41 1.39
N GLU A 75 -2.13 -1.28 2.08
CA GLU A 75 -2.94 -1.03 3.28
C GLU A 75 -3.99 0.02 2.93
N ILE A 76 -5.26 -0.39 3.00
CA ILE A 76 -6.39 0.44 2.60
C ILE A 76 -7.09 0.92 3.86
N TRP A 77 -7.22 2.24 3.96
CA TRP A 77 -7.87 2.96 5.02
C TRP A 77 -9.10 3.68 4.49
N VAL A 78 -10.15 3.81 5.31
CA VAL A 78 -11.42 4.44 4.94
C VAL A 78 -11.70 5.64 5.85
N ASP A 79 -12.13 6.76 5.28
CA ASP A 79 -12.60 7.90 6.07
C ASP A 79 -14.02 7.63 6.57
N ASP A 80 -14.16 7.43 7.88
CA ASP A 80 -15.44 7.12 8.52
C ASP A 80 -16.31 8.36 8.75
N ARG A 81 -15.75 9.57 8.60
CA ARG A 81 -16.48 10.83 8.84
C ARG A 81 -17.43 11.20 7.70
N LEU A 82 -17.30 10.54 6.54
CA LEU A 82 -18.08 10.82 5.33
C LEU A 82 -18.06 12.30 4.91
N GLU A 83 -16.96 13.01 5.20
CA GLU A 83 -16.81 14.40 4.79
C GLU A 83 -16.71 14.47 3.26
N PRO A 84 -17.64 15.15 2.57
CA PRO A 84 -17.73 15.10 1.10
C PRO A 84 -16.55 15.75 0.36
N GLN A 85 -15.64 16.37 1.10
CA GLN A 85 -14.52 17.16 0.58
C GLN A 85 -13.19 16.41 0.67
N LEU A 86 -13.18 15.28 1.38
CA LEU A 86 -11.99 14.45 1.58
C LEU A 86 -12.08 13.16 0.76
N PRO A 87 -10.96 12.63 0.29
CA PRO A 87 -10.97 11.33 -0.36
C PRO A 87 -11.47 10.24 0.58
N LYS A 88 -12.44 9.44 0.12
CA LYS A 88 -13.02 8.37 0.95
C LYS A 88 -12.01 7.31 1.36
N TYR A 89 -11.00 7.05 0.54
CA TYR A 89 -9.98 6.03 0.80
C TYR A 89 -8.57 6.59 0.70
N ARG A 90 -7.73 6.13 1.61
CA ARG A 90 -6.27 6.29 1.57
C ARG A 90 -5.64 4.91 1.38
N ILE A 91 -4.76 4.78 0.40
CA ILE A 91 -4.09 3.54 0.06
C ILE A 91 -2.60 3.76 0.26
N GLU A 92 -2.01 3.01 1.18
CA GLU A 92 -0.57 2.90 1.30
C GLU A 92 -0.08 1.77 0.41
N VAL A 93 0.88 2.07 -0.46
CA VAL A 93 1.57 1.09 -1.29
C VAL A 93 2.93 0.88 -0.67
N SER A 94 3.13 -0.28 -0.06
CA SER A 94 4.38 -0.62 0.62
C SER A 94 5.12 -1.71 -0.15
N GLY A 95 6.44 -1.53 -0.26
CA GLY A 95 7.40 -2.52 -0.75
C GLY A 95 8.60 -2.62 0.20
N PRO A 96 9.65 -3.40 -0.15
CA PRO A 96 10.76 -3.68 0.78
C PRO A 96 11.51 -2.42 1.22
N ASP A 97 11.64 -1.44 0.33
CA ASP A 97 12.31 -0.15 0.57
C ASP A 97 11.52 1.05 0.02
N THR A 98 10.26 0.84 -0.35
CA THR A 98 9.42 1.84 -1.02
C THR A 98 8.11 2.01 -0.26
N TYR A 99 7.66 3.26 -0.18
CA TYR A 99 6.41 3.61 0.47
C TYR A 99 5.80 4.79 -0.28
N ASP A 100 4.59 4.60 -0.79
CA ASP A 100 3.83 5.63 -1.49
C ASP A 100 2.40 5.69 -0.95
N VAL A 101 1.82 6.89 -0.99
CA VAL A 101 0.43 7.12 -0.58
C VAL A 101 -0.35 7.65 -1.78
N VAL A 102 -1.46 7.00 -2.07
CA VAL A 102 -2.46 7.50 -3.01
C VAL A 102 -3.84 7.51 -2.36
N TYR A 103 -4.75 8.26 -2.95
CA TYR A 103 -6.12 8.40 -2.49
C TYR A 103 -7.10 7.93 -3.56
N ALA A 104 -8.28 7.48 -3.14
CA ALA A 104 -9.40 7.25 -4.03
C ALA A 104 -10.64 7.98 -3.51
N GLU A 105 -11.32 8.70 -4.40
CA GLU A 105 -12.43 9.56 -4.00
C GLU A 105 -13.65 8.77 -3.47
N SER A 106 -13.82 7.53 -3.92
CA SER A 106 -15.01 6.72 -3.64
C SER A 106 -14.76 5.23 -3.84
N THR A 107 -15.76 4.41 -3.50
CA THR A 107 -15.66 2.94 -3.63
C THR A 107 -15.54 2.50 -5.09
N PRO A 108 -16.31 3.04 -6.06
CA PRO A 108 -16.10 2.74 -7.47
C PRO A 108 -14.70 3.09 -7.97
N ALA A 109 -14.17 4.26 -7.60
CA ALA A 109 -12.82 4.68 -7.97
C ALA A 109 -11.76 3.72 -7.40
N LEU A 110 -11.91 3.31 -6.14
CA LEU A 110 -11.03 2.32 -5.52
C LEU A 110 -11.07 0.97 -6.25
N MET A 111 -12.27 0.46 -6.55
CA MET A 111 -12.41 -0.83 -7.24
C MET A 111 -11.80 -0.79 -8.64
N GLU A 112 -11.98 0.31 -9.37
CA GLU A 112 -11.33 0.51 -10.66
C GLU A 112 -9.81 0.57 -10.52
N LEU A 113 -9.29 1.32 -9.55
CA LEU A 113 -7.85 1.37 -9.26
C LEU A 113 -7.28 -0.02 -8.97
N LEU A 114 -7.93 -0.78 -8.09
CA LEU A 114 -7.54 -2.15 -7.76
C LEU A 114 -7.59 -3.07 -8.98
N SER A 115 -8.58 -2.91 -9.87
CA SER A 115 -8.66 -3.70 -11.10
C SER A 115 -7.49 -3.44 -12.06
N ARG A 116 -6.99 -2.19 -12.11
CA ARG A 116 -5.84 -1.81 -12.92
C ARG A 116 -4.53 -2.28 -12.31
N TRP A 117 -4.44 -2.33 -10.98
CA TRP A 117 -3.21 -2.66 -10.25
C TRP A 117 -3.05 -4.14 -9.94
N ALA A 118 -4.13 -4.90 -9.79
CA ALA A 118 -4.09 -6.31 -9.41
C ALA A 118 -3.12 -7.15 -10.28
N PRO A 119 -3.10 -7.01 -11.63
CA PRO A 119 -2.14 -7.76 -12.45
C PRO A 119 -0.68 -7.40 -12.17
N ALA A 120 -0.38 -6.13 -11.92
CA ALA A 120 0.98 -5.66 -11.62
C ALA A 120 1.45 -6.16 -10.25
N ILE A 121 0.60 -6.07 -9.23
CA ILE A 121 0.88 -6.56 -7.87
C ILE A 121 1.11 -8.07 -7.89
N GLN A 122 0.25 -8.82 -8.60
CA GLN A 122 0.42 -10.26 -8.77
C GLN A 122 1.71 -10.62 -9.52
N SER A 123 2.03 -9.89 -10.58
CA SER A 123 3.27 -10.11 -11.35
C SER A 123 4.52 -9.82 -10.52
N ALA A 124 4.50 -8.77 -9.69
CA ALA A 124 5.58 -8.46 -8.76
C ALA A 124 5.79 -9.59 -7.75
N ALA A 125 4.70 -10.11 -7.15
CA ALA A 125 4.78 -11.24 -6.23
C ALA A 125 5.35 -12.51 -6.88
N VAL A 126 4.96 -12.82 -8.13
CA VAL A 126 5.52 -13.97 -8.87
C VAL A 126 7.00 -13.77 -9.20
N THR A 127 7.40 -12.57 -9.60
CA THR A 127 8.79 -12.26 -9.95
C THR A 127 9.71 -12.40 -8.74
N ASP A 128 9.27 -11.92 -7.59
CA ASP A 128 10.01 -12.03 -6.34
C ASP A 128 10.11 -13.49 -5.84
N LEU A 129 9.03 -14.26 -6.00
CA LEU A 129 9.08 -15.71 -5.80
C LEU A 129 10.14 -16.36 -6.70
N ILE A 130 10.18 -16.02 -8.00
CA ILE A 130 11.19 -16.58 -8.91
C ILE A 130 12.62 -16.15 -8.50
N ALA A 131 12.81 -14.89 -8.10
CA ALA A 131 14.11 -14.40 -7.64
C ALA A 131 14.59 -15.15 -6.38
N SER A 132 13.74 -15.30 -5.37
CA SER A 132 14.06 -16.06 -4.15
C SER A 132 14.34 -17.54 -4.42
N LEU A 133 13.65 -18.15 -5.40
CA LEU A 133 13.93 -19.53 -5.82
C LEU A 133 15.26 -19.68 -6.57
N ASN A 134 15.75 -18.62 -7.25
CA ASN A 134 17.03 -18.64 -7.95
C ASN A 134 18.23 -18.43 -7.00
N GLU A 135 18.03 -17.74 -5.88
CA GLU A 135 19.07 -17.51 -4.87
C GLU A 135 19.25 -18.71 -3.90
N HIS A 136 18.37 -19.71 -3.95
CA HIS A 136 18.49 -20.96 -3.22
C HIS A 136 18.75 -22.12 -4.18
N LYS A 137 19.71 -23.01 -3.83
CA LYS A 137 20.12 -24.22 -4.58
C LYS A 137 18.94 -24.95 -5.28
N PRO A 138 19.22 -25.66 -6.40
CA PRO A 138 18.19 -26.20 -7.30
C PRO A 138 17.13 -26.99 -6.52
N LEU A 139 15.89 -26.51 -6.60
CA LEU A 139 14.75 -27.15 -5.97
C LEU A 139 14.57 -28.57 -6.54
N GLN A 140 14.65 -29.56 -5.66
CA GLN A 140 14.24 -30.94 -5.97
C GLN A 140 12.72 -31.08 -6.18
N SER A 141 11.95 -29.99 -5.98
CA SER A 141 10.51 -29.93 -6.24
C SER A 141 10.22 -29.07 -7.48
N SER A 142 9.51 -29.65 -8.45
CA SER A 142 9.00 -28.97 -9.64
C SER A 142 8.32 -27.63 -9.31
N PHE A 143 8.56 -26.61 -10.14
CA PHE A 143 7.87 -25.30 -10.11
C PHE A 143 6.33 -25.44 -10.00
N VAL A 144 5.77 -26.48 -10.62
CA VAL A 144 4.33 -26.82 -10.55
C VAL A 144 3.91 -27.25 -9.14
N ALA A 145 4.78 -27.94 -8.39
CA ALA A 145 4.49 -28.36 -7.02
C ALA A 145 4.48 -27.17 -6.05
N LEU A 146 5.32 -26.16 -6.30
CA LEU A 146 5.33 -24.92 -5.53
C LEU A 146 4.10 -24.07 -5.83
N LEU A 147 3.70 -23.94 -7.10
CA LEU A 147 2.48 -23.25 -7.50
C LEU A 147 1.24 -23.89 -6.88
N ARG A 148 1.12 -25.22 -6.94
CA ARG A 148 0.01 -25.95 -6.29
C ARG A 148 -0.07 -25.72 -4.78
N ARG A 149 1.08 -25.62 -4.12
CA ARG A 149 1.17 -25.35 -2.67
C ARG A 149 0.78 -23.90 -2.34
N ALA A 150 1.23 -22.93 -3.13
CA ALA A 150 0.87 -21.52 -2.96
C ALA A 150 -0.63 -21.25 -3.23
N LEU A 151 -1.23 -22.01 -4.16
CA LEU A 151 -2.64 -21.91 -4.51
C LEU A 151 -3.57 -22.74 -3.62
N GLY A 152 -3.05 -23.44 -2.60
CA GLY A 152 -3.87 -24.25 -1.68
C GLY A 152 -4.50 -25.50 -2.32
N GLU A 153 -4.04 -25.92 -3.50
CA GLU A 153 -4.57 -27.07 -4.25
C GLU A 153 -3.96 -28.40 -3.78
N GLN A 154 -3.97 -28.65 -2.47
CA GLN A 154 -3.61 -29.96 -1.91
C GLN A 154 -4.90 -30.76 -1.68
N ARG A 155 -5.20 -31.68 -2.60
CA ARG A 155 -6.04 -32.85 -2.36
C ARG A 155 -5.19 -34.10 -2.49
#